data_AF-E0Q119-F1
#
_entry.id   AF-E0Q119-F1
#
_cell.length_a   1.000
_cell.length_b   1.000
_cell.length_c   1.000
_cell.angle_alpha   90.00
_cell.angle_beta   90.00
_cell.angle_gamma   90.00
#
_symmetry.space_group_name_H-M   'P 1'
#
loop_
_entity.id
_entity.type
_entity.pdbx_description
1 polymer ?
#
loop_
_entity_poly.entity_id
_entity_poly.type
_entity_poly.pdbx_seq_one_letter_code
_entity_poly.pdbx_strand_id
1 'polypeptide(L)'
;MGEMMHIQKEKVRKELVSLCLGEFTAVLSIWFCFFLLKNRLADWNSLVTILYPLSLLTFILLQGSIYWAILIRRLSKPQFGSRSVPKLYVGFRILDLVLLISGFPFIVWNMQSVHVGILATLIQLFALIEWINYYLLRLSYSLNPLVLWKRITKRKLEKSRIAKELR
;
A
#
# COMPACT_ATOMS: atom_id res chain seq x y z
N MET A 1 12.58 4.69 32.91
CA MET A 1 12.70 5.08 31.47
C MET A 1 12.41 3.91 30.50
N GLY A 2 12.75 2.66 30.85
CA GLY A 2 12.50 1.49 30.00
C GLY A 2 11.03 1.11 29.76
N GLU A 3 10.15 1.25 30.76
CA GLU A 3 8.72 0.89 30.61
C GLU A 3 7.94 1.78 29.64
N MET A 4 8.18 3.10 29.68
CA MET A 4 7.55 4.03 28.72
C MET A 4 7.94 3.70 27.28
N MET A 5 9.17 3.22 27.06
CA MET A 5 9.66 2.84 25.74
C MET A 5 9.02 1.54 25.25
N HIS A 6 8.72 0.60 26.16
CA HIS A 6 8.01 -0.65 25.84
C HIS A 6 6.55 -0.41 25.45
N ILE A 7 5.81 0.36 26.26
CA ILE A 7 4.39 0.71 25.98
C ILE A 7 4.24 1.43 24.65
N GLN A 8 5.21 2.29 24.29
CA GLN A 8 5.21 2.98 23.00
C GLN A 8 5.48 2.03 21.83
N LYS A 9 6.42 1.08 21.97
CA LYS A 9 6.67 0.05 20.93
C LYS A 9 5.43 -0.79 20.66
N GLU A 10 4.69 -1.18 21.69
CA GLU A 10 3.45 -1.94 21.53
C GLU A 10 2.36 -1.13 20.81
N LYS A 11 2.23 0.17 21.12
CA LYS A 11 1.28 1.05 20.42
C LYS A 11 1.62 1.18 18.94
N VAL A 12 2.90 1.39 18.61
CA VAL A 12 3.36 1.43 17.22
C VAL A 12 3.04 0.10 16.54
N ARG A 13 3.35 -1.04 17.18
CA ARG A 13 3.02 -2.37 16.64
C ARG A 13 1.53 -2.52 16.34
N LYS A 14 0.63 -2.09 17.23
CA LYS A 14 -0.82 -2.13 17.00
C LYS A 14 -1.24 -1.28 15.80
N GLU A 15 -0.68 -0.08 15.65
CA GLU A 15 -0.95 0.78 14.50
C GLU A 15 -0.47 0.13 13.19
N LEU A 16 0.74 -0.46 13.20
CA LEU A 16 1.29 -1.17 12.06
C LEU A 16 0.44 -2.38 11.65
N VAL A 17 -0.08 -3.12 12.62
CA VAL A 17 -1.02 -4.23 12.37
C VAL A 17 -2.33 -3.71 11.78
N SER A 18 -2.85 -2.60 12.29
CA SER A 18 -4.05 -1.97 11.74
C SER A 18 -3.84 -1.52 10.29
N LEU A 19 -2.68 -0.96 9.96
CA LEU A 19 -2.33 -0.60 8.59
C LEU A 19 -2.22 -1.85 7.69
N CYS A 20 -1.53 -2.89 8.16
CA CYS A 20 -1.43 -4.17 7.46
C CYS A 20 -2.80 -4.79 7.17
N LEU A 21 -3.72 -4.74 8.14
CA LEU A 21 -5.09 -5.21 7.98
C LEU A 21 -5.87 -4.33 7.00
N GLY A 22 -5.73 -3.00 7.08
CA GLY A 22 -6.38 -2.07 6.15
C GLY A 22 -6.01 -2.33 4.69
N GLU A 23 -4.73 -2.58 4.40
CA GLU A 23 -4.25 -2.92 3.06
C GLU A 23 -4.84 -4.26 2.57
N PHE A 24 -4.90 -5.26 3.47
CA PHE A 24 -5.52 -6.55 3.14
C PHE A 24 -7.02 -6.42 2.88
N THR A 25 -7.72 -5.61 3.68
CA THR A 25 -9.14 -5.29 3.46
C THR A 25 -9.35 -4.58 2.12
N ALA A 26 -8.46 -3.66 1.74
CA ALA A 26 -8.53 -3.01 0.44
C ALA A 26 -8.39 -4.01 -0.71
N VAL A 27 -7.41 -4.92 -0.65
CA VAL A 27 -7.25 -6.01 -1.63
C VAL A 27 -8.51 -6.85 -1.74
N LEU A 28 -9.08 -7.30 -0.61
CA LEU A 28 -10.32 -8.07 -0.62
C LEU A 28 -11.49 -7.30 -1.23
N SER A 29 -11.63 -6.02 -0.90
CA SER A 29 -12.70 -5.17 -1.44
C SER A 29 -12.58 -4.96 -2.94
N ILE A 30 -11.36 -4.77 -3.45
CA ILE A 30 -11.08 -4.63 -4.89
C ILE A 30 -11.42 -5.93 -5.63
N TRP A 31 -11.00 -7.09 -5.12
CA TRP A 31 -11.31 -8.39 -5.73
C TRP A 31 -12.80 -8.70 -5.68
N PHE A 32 -13.49 -8.32 -4.61
CA PHE A 32 -14.94 -8.44 -4.51
C PHE A 32 -15.64 -7.55 -5.56
N CYS A 33 -15.17 -6.32 -5.75
CA CYS A 33 -15.69 -5.43 -6.79
C CYS A 33 -15.46 -6.00 -8.20
N PHE A 34 -14.28 -6.56 -8.47
CA PHE A 34 -13.99 -7.24 -9.73
C PHE A 34 -14.89 -8.45 -9.97
N PHE A 35 -15.15 -9.25 -8.94
CA PHE A 35 -16.04 -10.41 -9.05
C PHE A 35 -17.47 -10.01 -9.45
N LEU A 36 -17.99 -8.92 -8.89
CA LEU A 36 -19.29 -8.38 -9.29
C LEU A 36 -19.28 -7.84 -10.73
N LEU A 37 -18.19 -7.17 -11.12
CA LEU A 37 -18.03 -6.60 -12.46
C LEU A 37 -17.85 -7.68 -13.53
N LYS A 38 -17.21 -8.80 -13.20
CA LYS A 38 -17.03 -9.95 -14.09
C LYS A 38 -18.36 -10.45 -14.65
N ASN A 39 -19.41 -10.48 -13.84
CA ASN A 39 -20.74 -10.92 -14.29
C ASN A 39 -21.42 -9.90 -15.23
N ARG A 40 -20.93 -8.66 -15.30
CA ARG A 40 -21.45 -7.60 -16.17
C ARG A 40 -20.67 -7.46 -17.49
N LEU A 41 -19.43 -7.95 -17.53
CA LEU A 41 -18.55 -7.87 -18.69
C LEU A 41 -18.53 -9.25 -19.39
N ALA A 42 -19.29 -9.38 -20.48
CA ALA A 42 -19.34 -10.62 -21.27
C ALA A 42 -18.09 -10.82 -22.16
N ASP A 43 -17.29 -9.77 -22.36
CA ASP A 43 -16.13 -9.78 -23.26
C ASP A 43 -14.82 -10.08 -22.54
N TRP A 44 -14.10 -11.08 -23.06
CA TRP A 44 -12.80 -11.53 -22.58
C TRP A 44 -11.73 -10.43 -22.62
N ASN A 45 -11.69 -9.63 -23.69
CA ASN A 45 -10.72 -8.54 -23.82
C ASN A 45 -10.96 -7.41 -22.80
N SER A 46 -12.23 -7.13 -22.48
CA SER A 46 -12.59 -6.16 -21.45
C SER A 46 -12.18 -6.63 -20.06
N LEU A 47 -12.33 -7.93 -19.77
CA LEU A 47 -11.85 -8.53 -18.53
C LEU A 47 -10.33 -8.41 -18.40
N VAL A 48 -9.58 -8.74 -19.46
CA VAL A 48 -8.11 -8.65 -19.46
C VAL A 48 -7.63 -7.22 -19.24
N THR A 49 -8.30 -6.25 -19.87
CA THR A 49 -7.96 -4.81 -19.75
C THR A 49 -8.10 -4.29 -18.33
N ILE A 50 -9.08 -4.78 -17.56
CA ILE A 50 -9.28 -4.41 -16.15
C ILE A 50 -8.40 -5.26 -15.22
N LEU A 51 -8.20 -6.53 -15.56
CA LEU A 51 -7.43 -7.45 -14.74
C LEU A 51 -5.96 -7.00 -14.63
N TYR A 52 -5.38 -6.45 -15.70
CA TYR A 52 -4.02 -5.91 -15.67
C TYR A 52 -3.80 -4.85 -14.57
N PRO A 53 -4.46 -3.67 -14.60
CA PRO A 53 -4.26 -2.64 -13.58
C PRO A 53 -4.67 -3.11 -12.18
N LEU A 54 -5.65 -4.01 -12.08
CA LEU A 54 -6.11 -4.58 -10.81
C LEU A 54 -5.08 -5.54 -10.18
N SER A 55 -4.43 -6.35 -11.01
CA SER A 55 -3.33 -7.23 -10.59
C SER A 55 -2.11 -6.41 -10.13
N LEU A 56 -1.77 -5.35 -10.87
CA LEU A 56 -0.69 -4.42 -10.52
C LEU A 56 -0.97 -3.73 -9.18
N LEU A 57 -2.17 -3.21 -9.00
CA LEU A 57 -2.61 -2.60 -7.74
C LEU A 57 -2.52 -3.59 -6.57
N THR A 58 -3.00 -4.83 -6.77
CA THR A 58 -2.91 -5.89 -5.76
C THR A 58 -1.46 -6.19 -5.40
N PHE A 59 -0.56 -6.21 -6.40
CA PHE A 59 0.85 -6.47 -6.19
C PHE A 59 1.51 -5.37 -5.34
N ILE A 60 1.23 -4.10 -5.63
CA ILE A 60 1.71 -2.94 -4.84
C ILE A 60 1.20 -3.01 -3.40
N LEU A 61 -0.09 -3.29 -3.20
CA LEU A 61 -0.68 -3.42 -1.86
C LEU A 61 -0.10 -4.63 -1.09
N LEU A 62 0.19 -5.74 -1.77
CA LEU A 62 0.79 -6.92 -1.17
C LEU A 62 2.23 -6.65 -0.72
N GLN A 63 3.04 -5.98 -1.55
CA GLN A 63 4.35 -5.46 -1.13
C GLN A 63 4.22 -4.49 0.06
N GLY A 64 3.15 -3.68 0.05
CA GLY A 64 2.61 -2.91 1.17
C GLY A 64 2.57 -3.68 2.49
N SER A 65 1.78 -4.75 2.48
CA SER A 65 1.54 -5.63 3.62
C SER A 65 2.81 -6.35 4.09
N ILE A 66 3.57 -6.93 3.14
CA ILE A 66 4.83 -7.63 3.44
C ILE A 66 5.83 -6.68 4.12
N TYR A 67 5.91 -5.43 3.65
CA TYR A 67 6.77 -4.43 4.26
C TYR A 67 6.42 -4.15 5.72
N TRP A 68 5.13 -3.96 6.03
CA TRP A 68 4.68 -3.75 7.41
C TRP A 68 4.97 -4.96 8.30
N ALA A 69 4.77 -6.18 7.79
CA ALA A 69 5.11 -7.41 8.50
C ALA A 69 6.62 -7.50 8.82
N ILE A 70 7.48 -7.12 7.87
CA ILE A 70 8.94 -7.06 8.09
C ILE A 70 9.28 -5.99 9.12
N LEU A 71 8.66 -4.81 9.06
CA LEU A 71 8.90 -3.72 10.01
C LEU A 71 8.51 -4.11 11.45
N ILE A 72 7.37 -4.79 11.62
CA ILE A 72 6.95 -5.35 12.92
C ILE A 72 7.99 -6.34 13.45
N ARG A 73 8.49 -7.25 12.59
CA ARG A 73 9.55 -8.19 12.97
C ARG A 73 10.85 -7.49 13.35
N ARG A 74 11.21 -6.41 12.65
CA ARG A 74 12.42 -5.60 12.93
C ARG A 74 12.31 -4.82 14.25
N LEU A 75 11.11 -4.36 14.62
CA LEU A 75 10.83 -3.74 15.92
C LEU A 75 11.08 -4.70 17.10
N SER A 76 10.81 -5.98 16.91
CA SER A 76 11.08 -7.04 17.90
C SER A 76 12.53 -7.53 17.87
N LYS A 77 13.13 -7.71 16.69
CA LYS A 77 14.51 -8.17 16.49
C LYS A 77 15.24 -7.24 15.51
N PRO A 78 16.06 -6.29 15.98
CA PRO A 78 16.67 -5.26 15.13
C PRO A 78 17.64 -5.82 14.08
N GLN A 79 18.15 -7.04 14.26
CA GLN A 79 19.08 -7.70 13.34
C GLN A 79 18.40 -8.36 12.13
N PHE A 80 17.05 -8.42 12.10
CA PHE A 80 16.32 -9.12 11.04
C PHE A 80 16.30 -8.30 9.74
N GLY A 81 16.86 -8.88 8.66
CA GLY A 81 16.73 -8.36 7.30
C GLY A 81 17.48 -7.04 7.02
N SER A 82 18.56 -6.74 7.75
CA SER A 82 19.29 -5.47 7.65
C SER A 82 19.96 -5.22 6.28
N ARG A 83 20.30 -6.25 5.51
CA ARG A 83 21.18 -6.10 4.33
C ARG A 83 20.52 -6.42 2.99
N SER A 84 19.61 -7.41 2.94
CA SER A 84 19.03 -7.89 1.68
C SER A 84 17.67 -7.27 1.35
N VAL A 85 16.89 -6.90 2.38
CA VAL A 85 15.53 -6.36 2.20
C VAL A 85 15.52 -5.05 1.40
N PRO A 86 16.38 -4.05 1.69
CA PRO A 86 16.38 -2.80 0.94
C PRO A 86 16.72 -2.98 -0.54
N LYS A 87 17.64 -3.90 -0.87
CA LYS A 87 18.06 -4.18 -2.25
C LYS A 87 16.94 -4.78 -3.09
N LEU A 88 16.19 -5.74 -2.53
CA LEU A 88 15.03 -6.33 -3.19
C LEU A 88 13.95 -5.28 -3.48
N TYR A 89 13.66 -4.39 -2.53
CA TYR A 89 12.67 -3.33 -2.72
C TYR A 89 13.06 -2.29 -3.77
N VAL A 90 14.36 -2.02 -3.97
CA VAL A 90 14.81 -1.18 -5.08
C VAL A 90 14.54 -1.86 -6.43
N GLY A 91 14.72 -3.18 -6.52
CA GLY A 91 14.36 -3.96 -7.71
C GLY A 91 12.85 -3.92 -7.98
N PHE A 92 12.03 -4.20 -6.95
CA PHE A 92 10.57 -4.10 -7.05
C PHE A 92 10.11 -2.69 -7.46
N ARG A 93 10.77 -1.63 -6.98
CA ARG A 93 10.47 -0.25 -7.37
C ARG A 93 10.55 -0.02 -8.87
N ILE A 94 11.62 -0.49 -9.49
CA ILE A 94 11.84 -0.33 -10.92
C ILE A 94 10.83 -1.19 -11.69
N LEU A 95 10.61 -2.43 -11.24
CA LEU A 95 9.64 -3.34 -11.83
C LEU A 95 8.23 -2.74 -11.82
N ASP A 96 7.76 -2.26 -10.68
CA ASP A 96 6.41 -1.69 -10.54
C ASP A 96 6.25 -0.40 -11.37
N LEU A 97 7.30 0.42 -11.44
CA LEU A 97 7.29 1.63 -12.26
C LEU A 97 7.20 1.30 -13.76
N VAL A 98 7.95 0.30 -14.22
CA VAL A 98 7.87 -0.19 -15.60
C VAL A 98 6.47 -0.72 -15.89
N LEU A 99 5.90 -1.54 -15.01
CA LEU A 99 4.53 -2.06 -15.16
C LEU A 99 3.45 -0.96 -15.14
N LEU A 100 3.64 0.09 -14.34
CA LEU A 100 2.76 1.26 -14.31
C LEU A 100 2.79 2.03 -15.63
N ILE A 101 4.00 2.29 -16.15
CA ILE A 101 4.16 3.02 -17.41
C ILE A 101 3.64 2.19 -18.59
N SER A 102 3.92 0.89 -18.62
CA SER A 102 3.41 -0.01 -19.67
C SER A 102 1.90 -0.25 -19.60
N GLY A 103 1.27 -0.02 -18.45
CA GLY A 103 -0.18 -0.15 -18.29
C GLY A 103 -0.98 0.86 -19.10
N PHE A 104 -0.50 2.10 -19.26
CA PHE A 104 -1.18 3.13 -20.05
C PHE A 104 -1.35 2.74 -21.54
N PRO A 105 -0.28 2.39 -22.29
CA PRO A 105 -0.44 1.95 -23.68
C PRO A 105 -1.19 0.62 -23.78
N PHE A 106 -1.06 -0.28 -22.80
CA PHE A 106 -1.80 -1.54 -22.77
C PHE A 106 -3.32 -1.31 -22.71
N ILE A 107 -3.78 -0.38 -21.87
CA ILE A 107 -5.20 -0.01 -21.76
C ILE A 107 -5.69 0.60 -23.07
N VAL A 108 -4.92 1.51 -23.68
CA VAL A 108 -5.29 2.17 -24.95
C VAL A 108 -5.40 1.17 -26.10
N TRP A 109 -4.47 0.23 -26.21
CA TRP A 109 -4.46 -0.77 -27.28
C TRP A 109 -5.60 -1.78 -27.18
N ASN A 110 -5.99 -2.15 -25.96
CA ASN A 110 -7.06 -3.11 -25.70
C ASN A 110 -8.43 -2.44 -25.44
N MET A 111 -8.53 -1.12 -25.62
CA MET A 111 -9.74 -0.36 -25.33
C MET A 111 -10.84 -0.70 -26.35
N GLN A 112 -11.70 -1.65 -26.01
CA GLN A 112 -12.87 -1.99 -26.82
C GLN A 112 -14.09 -1.12 -26.51
N SER A 113 -14.20 -0.63 -25.27
CA SER A 113 -15.32 0.19 -24.83
C SER A 113 -14.81 1.34 -23.99
N VAL A 114 -15.39 2.53 -24.21
CA VAL A 114 -15.02 3.77 -23.50
C VAL A 114 -15.23 3.61 -21.99
N HIS A 115 -16.31 2.94 -21.57
CA HIS A 115 -16.61 2.70 -20.15
C HIS A 115 -15.54 1.83 -19.47
N VAL A 116 -15.07 0.79 -20.15
CA VAL A 116 -14.02 -0.11 -19.67
C VAL A 116 -12.69 0.62 -19.61
N GLY A 117 -12.37 1.43 -20.62
CA GLY A 117 -11.18 2.27 -20.66
C GLY A 117 -11.13 3.28 -19.51
N ILE A 118 -12.25 3.97 -19.24
CA ILE A 118 -12.37 4.89 -18.10
C ILE A 118 -12.11 4.16 -16.79
N LEU A 119 -12.78 3.02 -16.56
CA LEU A 119 -12.62 2.25 -15.33
C LEU A 119 -11.20 1.72 -15.14
N ALA A 120 -10.60 1.15 -16.19
CA ALA A 120 -9.22 0.66 -16.16
C ALA A 120 -8.23 1.80 -15.90
N THR A 121 -8.45 2.97 -16.51
CA THR A 121 -7.63 4.17 -16.27
C THR A 121 -7.75 4.66 -14.83
N LEU A 122 -8.96 4.68 -14.25
CA LEU A 122 -9.16 5.03 -12.85
C LEU A 122 -8.41 4.09 -11.91
N ILE A 123 -8.47 2.77 -12.16
CA ILE A 123 -7.71 1.78 -11.37
C ILE A 123 -6.21 1.99 -11.54
N GLN A 124 -5.74 2.26 -12.77
CA GLN A 124 -4.33 2.53 -13.06
C GLN A 124 -3.84 3.80 -12.35
N LEU A 125 -4.64 4.87 -12.31
CA LEU A 125 -4.33 6.09 -11.56
C LEU A 125 -4.28 5.83 -10.06
N PHE A 126 -5.21 5.02 -9.53
CA PHE A 126 -5.19 4.61 -8.14
C PHE A 126 -3.94 3.80 -7.80
N ALA A 127 -3.52 2.87 -8.67
CA ALA A 127 -2.26 2.15 -8.54
C ALA A 127 -1.04 3.08 -8.55
N LEU A 128 -1.05 4.14 -9.36
CA LEU A 128 0.00 5.15 -9.37
C LEU A 128 0.04 5.94 -8.05
N ILE A 129 -1.11 6.33 -7.50
CA ILE A 129 -1.19 6.98 -6.19
C ILE A 129 -0.64 6.06 -5.10
N GLU A 130 -1.05 4.78 -5.09
CA GLU A 130 -0.55 3.79 -4.13
C GLU A 130 0.95 3.54 -4.31
N TRP A 131 1.46 3.52 -5.53
CA TRP A 131 2.90 3.43 -5.79
C TRP A 131 3.66 4.65 -5.26
N ILE A 132 3.16 5.87 -5.49
CA ILE A 132 3.76 7.09 -4.93
C ILE A 132 3.73 7.03 -3.40
N ASN A 133 2.59 6.67 -2.80
CA ASN A 133 2.48 6.50 -1.36
C ASN A 133 3.46 5.43 -0.84
N TYR A 134 3.55 4.30 -1.53
CA TYR A 134 4.43 3.21 -1.15
C TYR A 134 5.92 3.60 -1.23
N TYR A 135 6.35 4.14 -2.35
CA TYR A 135 7.78 4.42 -2.57
C TYR A 135 8.23 5.77 -1.99
N LEU A 136 7.37 6.79 -1.92
CA LEU A 136 7.73 8.09 -1.37
C LEU A 136 7.54 8.15 0.15
N LEU A 137 6.38 7.70 0.65
CA LEU A 137 6.08 7.69 2.09
C LEU A 137 6.63 6.44 2.77
N ARG A 138 6.39 5.24 2.23
CA ARG A 138 6.74 3.96 2.89
C ARG A 138 8.24 3.64 2.83
N LEU A 139 8.93 3.86 1.71
CA LEU A 139 10.40 3.70 1.61
C LEU A 139 11.14 4.73 2.49
N SER A 140 10.62 5.96 2.62
CA SER A 140 11.15 6.96 3.56
C SER A 140 11.14 6.48 5.01
N TYR A 141 10.14 5.67 5.42
CA TYR A 141 10.11 5.09 6.77
C TYR A 141 11.19 4.00 6.98
N SER A 142 11.58 3.28 5.93
CA SER A 142 12.60 2.22 5.98
C SER A 142 13.98 2.79 6.36
N LEU A 143 14.27 4.01 5.90
CA LEU A 143 15.53 4.71 6.18
C LEU A 143 15.57 5.29 7.60
N ASN A 144 14.43 5.56 8.24
CA ASN A 144 14.40 6.08 9.60
C ASN A 144 13.09 5.70 10.36
N PRO A 145 13.08 4.64 11.19
CA PRO A 145 11.92 4.29 12.03
C PRO A 145 11.53 5.42 13.02
N LEU A 146 12.45 6.35 13.28
CA LEU A 146 12.25 7.55 14.08
C LEU A 146 11.24 8.54 13.47
N VAL A 147 11.10 8.60 12.14
CA VAL A 147 10.14 9.52 11.48
C VAL A 147 8.71 9.02 11.66
N LEU A 148 8.50 7.70 11.60
CA LEU A 148 7.20 7.07 11.89
C LEU A 148 6.80 7.32 13.34
N TRP A 149 7.76 7.18 14.26
CA TRP A 149 7.58 7.49 15.69
C TRP A 149 7.17 8.95 15.91
N LYS A 150 7.87 9.92 15.30
CA LYS A 150 7.49 11.35 15.41
C LYS A 150 6.07 11.60 14.93
N ARG A 151 5.63 10.96 13.84
CA ARG A 151 4.29 11.21 13.27
C ARG A 151 3.17 10.55 14.08
N ILE A 152 3.36 9.35 14.61
CA ILE A 152 2.40 8.71 15.53
C ILE A 152 2.25 9.55 16.81
N THR A 153 3.36 10.02 17.38
CA THR A 153 3.33 10.89 18.55
C THR A 153 2.66 12.23 18.23
N LYS A 154 2.89 12.81 17.04
CA LYS A 154 2.29 14.09 16.62
C LYS A 154 0.79 14.00 16.31
N ARG A 155 0.34 12.97 15.55
CA ARG A 155 -1.10 12.71 15.30
C ARG A 155 -1.86 12.49 16.60
N LYS A 156 -1.24 11.84 17.58
CA LYS A 156 -1.85 11.63 18.90
C LYS A 156 -1.83 12.88 19.78
N LEU A 157 -0.77 13.69 19.72
CA LEU A 157 -0.73 14.99 20.41
C LEU A 157 -1.81 15.94 19.92
N GLU A 158 -2.15 15.92 18.62
CA GLU A 158 -3.30 16.68 18.11
C GLU A 158 -4.65 16.09 18.53
N LYS A 159 -4.83 14.76 18.46
CA LYS A 159 -6.05 14.11 18.99
C LYS A 159 -6.22 14.31 20.50
N SER A 160 -5.13 14.40 21.27
CA SER A 160 -5.15 14.58 22.73
C SER A 160 -5.23 16.03 23.19
N ARG A 161 -4.86 17.02 22.37
CA ARG A 161 -5.12 18.44 22.67
C ARG A 161 -6.58 18.81 22.48
N ILE A 162 -7.22 18.34 21.41
CA ILE A 162 -8.65 18.58 21.17
C ILE A 162 -9.53 17.96 22.28
N ALA A 163 -9.15 16.77 22.78
CA ALA A 163 -9.83 16.14 23.91
C ALA A 163 -9.60 16.86 25.27
N LYS A 164 -8.63 17.79 25.35
CA LYS A 164 -8.36 18.61 26.53
C LYS A 164 -9.05 19.97 26.49
N GLU A 165 -9.45 20.47 25.32
CA GLU A 165 -10.21 21.72 25.16
C GLU A 165 -11.73 21.51 25.24
N LEU A 166 -12.21 20.26 25.16
CA LEU A 166 -13.63 19.90 25.33
C LEU A 166 -14.01 19.59 26.80
N ARG A 167 -13.31 20.16 27.78
CA ARG A 167 -13.69 20.06 29.20
C ARG A 167 -13.84 21.44 29.83
#